data_AF-A0A6J0LGP4-F1
#
_entry.id   AF-A0A6J0LGP4-F1
#
_cell.length_a   1.000
_cell.length_b   1.000
_cell.length_c   1.000
_cell.angle_alpha   90.00
_cell.angle_beta   90.00
_cell.angle_gamma   90.00
#
_symmetry.space_group_name_H-M   'P 1'
#
loop_
_entity.id
_entity.type
_entity.pdbx_description
1 polymer ?
#
loop_
_entity_poly.entity_id
_entity_poly.type
_entity_poly.pdbx_seq_one_letter_code
_entity_poly.pdbx_strand_id
1 'polypeptide(L)'
;MDAGNTLAAVLCYICAGNVDRTVEIWSRSLANEREGRSYAELLQDLMEKTLVLALATGNKKFSASLCKLFESYAEILASQGLLTTAMKYLKVLDSGGLSPELSILRDRISLSAEPETNTAASCNIQPQSTVPYNQVSFFLVSNCL
;
A
#
# COMPACT_ATOMS: atom_id res chain seq x y z
N MET A 1 -34.20 7.05 3.88
CA MET A 1 -33.78 8.20 4.71
C MET A 1 -32.93 9.11 3.83
N ASP A 2 -33.43 10.32 3.57
CA ASP A 2 -32.86 11.44 2.81
C ASP A 2 -32.04 11.13 1.54
N ALA A 3 -32.72 10.72 0.48
CA ALA A 3 -32.19 10.78 -0.88
C ALA A 3 -32.19 12.22 -1.47
N GLY A 4 -32.64 13.22 -0.69
CA GLY A 4 -33.07 14.52 -1.20
C GLY A 4 -31.96 15.45 -1.69
N ASN A 5 -30.71 15.30 -1.26
CA ASN A 5 -29.63 16.10 -1.84
C ASN A 5 -28.20 15.56 -1.57
N THR A 6 -27.98 14.26 -1.76
CA THR A 6 -26.67 13.63 -1.54
C THR A 6 -25.54 14.36 -2.27
N LEU A 7 -25.79 14.82 -3.50
CA LEU A 7 -24.82 15.57 -4.30
C LEU A 7 -24.47 16.93 -3.68
N ALA A 8 -25.46 17.72 -3.27
CA ALA A 8 -25.18 18.99 -2.61
C ALA A 8 -24.45 18.78 -1.27
N ALA A 9 -24.80 17.74 -0.51
CA ALA A 9 -24.10 17.40 0.73
C ALA A 9 -22.62 17.07 0.46
N VAL A 10 -22.32 16.26 -0.56
CA VAL A 10 -20.94 15.94 -0.97
C VAL A 10 -20.18 17.21 -1.35
N LEU A 11 -20.77 18.09 -2.16
CA LEU A 11 -20.14 19.36 -2.54
C LEU A 11 -19.84 20.23 -1.31
N CYS A 12 -20.78 20.35 -0.37
CA CYS A 12 -20.56 21.09 0.87
C CYS A 12 -19.41 20.52 1.71
N TYR A 13 -19.34 19.18 1.85
CA TYR A 13 -18.24 18.56 2.61
C TYR A 13 -16.89 18.70 1.91
N ILE A 14 -16.84 18.63 0.57
CA ILE A 14 -15.63 18.89 -0.21
C ILE A 14 -15.17 20.34 0.00
N CYS A 15 -16.07 21.32 -0.14
CA CYS A 15 -15.76 22.73 0.08
C CYS A 15 -15.31 23.02 1.52
N ALA A 16 -15.84 22.29 2.50
CA ALA A 16 -15.43 22.38 3.90
C ALA A 16 -14.14 21.60 4.21
N GLY A 17 -13.59 20.84 3.26
CA GLY A 17 -12.41 20.00 3.47
C GLY A 17 -12.65 18.82 4.42
N ASN A 18 -13.90 18.35 4.56
CA ASN A 18 -14.25 17.21 5.39
C ASN A 18 -14.15 15.91 4.59
N VAL A 19 -13.00 15.25 4.67
CA VAL A 19 -12.73 14.01 3.93
C VAL A 19 -13.58 12.86 4.46
N ASP A 20 -13.66 12.67 5.79
CA ASP A 20 -14.41 11.56 6.39
C ASP A 20 -15.88 11.50 5.97
N ARG A 21 -16.59 12.63 6.04
CA ARG A 21 -18.01 12.69 5.65
C ARG A 21 -18.20 12.49 4.15
N THR A 22 -17.27 13.00 3.34
CA THR A 22 -17.30 12.79 1.89
C THR A 22 -17.16 11.30 1.55
N VAL A 23 -16.19 10.61 2.15
CA VAL A 23 -15.95 9.18 1.95
C VAL A 23 -17.12 8.33 2.44
N GLU A 24 -17.70 8.68 3.59
CA GLU A 24 -18.90 8.00 4.12
C GLU A 24 -20.03 8.00 3.08
N ILE A 25 -20.29 9.15 2.46
CA ILE A 25 -21.34 9.28 1.43
C ILE A 25 -20.96 8.51 0.15
N TRP A 26 -19.71 8.63 -0.32
CA TRP A 26 -19.26 7.86 -1.50
C TRP A 26 -19.37 6.36 -1.31
N SER A 27 -18.97 5.85 -0.13
CA SER A 27 -19.05 4.42 0.18
C SER A 27 -20.49 3.90 0.13
N ARG A 28 -21.46 4.71 0.58
CA ARG A 28 -22.89 4.38 0.51
C ARG A 28 -23.40 4.38 -0.93
N SER A 29 -22.95 5.30 -1.78
CA SER A 29 -23.32 5.34 -3.19
C SER A 29 -22.74 4.17 -3.98
N LEU A 30 -21.52 3.72 -3.66
CA LEU A 30 -20.88 2.55 -4.31
C LEU A 30 -21.66 1.26 -4.12
N ALA A 31 -22.39 1.10 -3.00
CA ALA A 31 -23.23 -0.06 -2.76
C ALA A 31 -24.39 -0.17 -3.79
N ASN A 32 -24.81 0.96 -4.36
CA ASN A 32 -25.91 1.03 -5.32
C ASN A 32 -25.43 0.84 -6.78
N GLU A 33 -24.13 1.01 -7.06
CA GLU A 33 -23.52 0.95 -8.41
C GLU A 33 -22.84 -0.40 -8.71
N ARG A 34 -23.29 -1.51 -8.12
CA ARG A 34 -22.73 -2.86 -8.34
C ARG A 34 -23.08 -3.44 -9.72
N GLU A 35 -22.91 -2.66 -10.77
CA GLU A 35 -23.21 -3.00 -12.16
C GLU A 35 -22.02 -3.79 -12.76
N GLY A 36 -21.86 -5.04 -12.33
CA GLY A 36 -20.85 -5.97 -12.86
C GLY A 36 -19.39 -5.68 -12.46
N ARG A 37 -19.11 -4.58 -11.75
CA ARG A 37 -17.78 -4.28 -11.22
C ARG A 37 -17.42 -5.17 -10.03
N SER A 38 -16.16 -5.57 -9.97
CA SER A 38 -15.58 -6.29 -8.83
C SER A 38 -15.44 -5.37 -7.60
N TYR A 39 -15.36 -5.98 -6.42
CA TYR A 39 -15.10 -5.22 -5.18
C TYR A 39 -13.75 -4.48 -5.22
N ALA A 40 -12.74 -5.07 -5.86
CA ALA A 40 -11.42 -4.46 -5.99
C ALA A 40 -11.44 -3.17 -6.82
N GLU A 41 -12.18 -3.16 -7.94
CA GLU A 41 -12.35 -1.96 -8.78
C GLU A 41 -13.09 -0.85 -8.04
N LEU A 42 -14.19 -1.20 -7.34
CA LEU A 42 -14.94 -0.23 -6.54
C LEU A 42 -14.10 0.37 -5.41
N LEU A 43 -13.27 -0.45 -4.76
CA LEU A 43 -12.38 0.00 -3.70
C LEU A 43 -11.28 0.92 -4.26
N GLN A 44 -10.68 0.57 -5.40
CA GLN A 44 -9.68 1.40 -6.06
C GLN A 44 -10.26 2.79 -6.40
N ASP A 45 -11.43 2.85 -7.03
CA ASP A 45 -12.10 4.12 -7.35
C ASP A 45 -12.35 4.98 -6.11
N LEU A 46 -12.78 4.36 -5.01
CA LEU A 46 -13.01 5.06 -3.75
C LEU A 46 -11.70 5.64 -3.20
N MET A 47 -10.65 4.83 -3.17
CA MET A 47 -9.37 5.20 -2.58
C MET A 47 -8.64 6.27 -3.38
N GLU A 48 -8.68 6.21 -4.71
CA GLU A 48 -8.11 7.25 -5.57
C GLU A 48 -8.80 8.59 -5.37
N LYS A 49 -10.14 8.61 -5.37
CA LYS A 49 -10.93 9.83 -5.09
C LYS A 49 -10.62 10.39 -3.70
N THR A 50 -10.52 9.51 -2.71
CA THR A 50 -10.22 9.89 -1.33
C THR A 50 -8.83 10.49 -1.20
N LEU A 51 -7.82 9.88 -1.84
CA LEU A 51 -6.45 10.37 -1.83
C LEU A 51 -6.35 11.76 -2.49
N VAL A 52 -6.95 11.92 -3.67
CA VAL A 52 -6.97 13.21 -4.38
C VAL A 52 -7.64 14.29 -3.53
N LEU A 53 -8.77 13.98 -2.89
CA LEU A 53 -9.47 14.93 -2.02
C LEU A 53 -8.61 15.31 -0.80
N ALA A 54 -8.00 14.34 -0.14
CA ALA A 54 -7.12 14.58 1.01
C ALA A 54 -5.93 15.48 0.65
N LEU A 55 -5.33 15.27 -0.53
CA LEU A 55 -4.22 16.08 -1.02
C LEU A 55 -4.69 17.49 -1.42
N ALA A 56 -5.82 17.62 -2.11
CA ALA A 56 -6.36 18.90 -2.56
C ALA A 56 -6.81 19.79 -1.39
N THR A 57 -7.39 19.19 -0.35
CA THR A 57 -7.83 19.92 0.85
C THR A 57 -6.70 20.17 1.84
N GLY A 58 -5.58 19.43 1.74
CA GLY A 58 -4.51 19.42 2.73
C GLY A 58 -4.95 18.90 4.11
N ASN A 59 -6.19 18.43 4.25
CA ASN A 59 -6.73 17.96 5.51
C ASN A 59 -6.46 16.47 5.67
N LYS A 60 -5.39 16.18 6.42
CA LYS A 60 -4.88 14.82 6.66
C LYS A 60 -5.30 14.27 8.03
N LYS A 61 -6.28 14.92 8.68
CA LYS A 61 -6.88 14.45 9.94
C LYS A 61 -8.09 13.60 9.58
N PHE A 62 -7.92 12.30 9.72
CA PHE A 62 -8.97 11.33 9.40
C PHE A 62 -9.52 10.68 10.66
N SER A 63 -10.74 10.16 10.58
CA SER A 63 -11.27 9.23 11.58
C SER A 63 -10.45 7.94 11.62
N ALA A 64 -10.49 7.23 12.75
CA ALA A 64 -9.84 5.94 12.90
C ALA A 64 -10.30 4.91 11.86
N SER A 65 -11.58 4.94 11.46
CA SER A 65 -12.13 4.10 10.40
C SER A 65 -11.52 4.38 9.04
N LEU A 66 -11.36 5.66 8.69
CA LEU A 66 -10.76 6.03 7.41
C LEU A 66 -9.26 5.75 7.40
N CYS A 67 -8.54 6.00 8.50
CA CYS A 67 -7.16 5.55 8.64
C CYS A 67 -7.04 4.06 8.33
N LYS A 68 -7.79 3.19 9.04
CA LYS A 68 -7.80 1.72 8.82
C LYS A 68 -8.06 1.33 7.36
N LEU A 69 -8.92 2.06 6.66
CA LEU A 69 -9.19 1.81 5.25
C LEU A 69 -7.96 2.10 4.37
N PHE A 70 -7.26 3.21 4.62
CA PHE A 70 -5.98 3.51 3.97
C PHE A 70 -4.92 2.43 4.29
N GLU A 71 -4.85 1.94 5.52
CA GLU A 71 -3.91 0.87 5.92
C GLU A 71 -4.17 -0.42 5.12
N SER A 72 -5.42 -0.89 5.14
CA SER A 72 -5.82 -2.10 4.44
C SER A 72 -5.60 -2.00 2.94
N TYR A 73 -5.86 -0.83 2.35
CA TYR A 73 -5.58 -0.62 0.93
C TYR A 73 -4.09 -0.58 0.61
N ALA A 74 -3.26 0.03 1.46
CA ALA A 74 -1.80 0.01 1.29
C ALA A 74 -1.24 -1.42 1.38
N GLU A 75 -1.78 -2.26 2.26
CA GLU A 75 -1.41 -3.68 2.36
C GLU A 75 -1.77 -4.46 1.08
N ILE A 76 -2.96 -4.20 0.51
CA ILE A 76 -3.36 -4.77 -0.78
C ILE A 76 -2.37 -4.37 -1.89
N LEU A 77 -2.04 -3.09 -1.98
CA LEU A 77 -1.06 -2.59 -2.97
C LEU A 77 0.32 -3.23 -2.78
N ALA A 78 0.77 -3.36 -1.53
CA ALA A 78 2.04 -3.99 -1.22
C ALA A 78 2.05 -5.48 -1.64
N SER A 79 0.95 -6.19 -1.41
CA SER A 79 0.78 -7.59 -1.81
C SER A 79 0.77 -7.78 -3.33
N GLN A 80 0.43 -6.74 -4.09
CA GLN A 80 0.51 -6.71 -5.55
C GLN A 80 1.90 -6.29 -6.09
N GLY A 81 2.86 -6.01 -5.20
CA GLY A 81 4.18 -5.48 -5.58
C GLY A 81 4.20 -3.99 -5.92
N LEU A 82 3.09 -3.27 -5.73
CA LEU A 82 2.98 -1.83 -5.96
C LEU A 82 3.50 -1.02 -4.76
N LEU A 83 4.73 -1.30 -4.35
CA LEU A 83 5.35 -0.80 -3.12
C LEU A 83 5.44 0.74 -3.07
N THR A 84 5.78 1.37 -4.20
CA THR A 84 5.89 2.82 -4.32
C THR A 84 4.53 3.50 -4.15
N THR A 85 3.46 2.92 -4.70
CA THR A 85 2.09 3.42 -4.53
C THR A 85 1.62 3.21 -3.10
N ALA A 86 1.83 2.03 -2.52
CA ALA A 86 1.50 1.76 -1.12
C ALA A 86 2.13 2.80 -0.16
N MET A 87 3.41 3.13 -0.37
CA MET A 87 4.11 4.15 0.41
C MET A 87 3.49 5.55 0.28
N LYS A 88 2.94 5.91 -0.89
CA LYS A 88 2.23 7.20 -1.06
C LYS A 88 0.99 7.27 -0.17
N TYR A 89 0.21 6.19 -0.09
CA TYR A 89 -0.96 6.11 0.79
C TYR A 89 -0.55 6.18 2.26
N LEU A 90 0.53 5.52 2.68
CA LEU A 90 1.03 5.60 4.06
C LEU A 90 1.51 7.02 4.44
N LYS A 91 2.20 7.73 3.54
CA LYS A 91 2.61 9.13 3.77
C LYS A 91 1.45 10.11 3.95
N VAL A 92 0.25 9.72 3.52
CA VAL A 92 -0.96 10.51 3.74
C VAL A 92 -1.42 10.38 5.20
N LEU A 93 -1.09 9.26 5.88
CA LEU A 93 -1.40 8.99 7.28
C LEU A 93 -0.36 9.51 8.29
N ASP A 94 0.84 9.90 7.84
CA ASP A 94 1.95 10.33 8.71
C ASP A 94 1.62 11.49 9.68
N SER A 95 0.52 12.23 9.47
CA SER A 95 0.04 13.27 10.38
C SER A 95 -0.78 12.76 11.58
N GLY A 96 -1.17 11.48 11.60
CA GLY A 96 -2.17 10.93 12.52
C GLY A 96 -1.66 10.01 13.62
N GLY A 97 -0.35 9.73 13.70
CA GLY A 97 0.20 8.68 14.56
C GLY A 97 -0.15 7.30 14.01
N LEU A 98 0.85 6.62 13.44
CA LEU A 98 0.65 5.32 12.83
C LEU A 98 0.40 4.26 13.91
N SER A 99 -0.54 3.34 13.67
CA SER A 99 -0.65 2.10 14.47
C SER A 99 0.70 1.35 14.45
N PRO A 100 1.06 0.57 15.49
CA PRO A 100 2.27 -0.25 15.44
C PRO A 100 2.33 -1.16 14.21
N GLU A 101 1.20 -1.71 13.77
CA GLU A 101 1.09 -2.54 12.56
C GLU A 101 1.44 -1.77 11.28
N LEU A 102 1.02 -0.50 11.19
CA LEU A 102 1.37 0.37 10.08
C LEU A 102 2.85 0.69 10.03
N SER A 103 3.47 0.93 11.19
CA SER A 103 4.89 1.21 11.27
C SER A 103 5.69 0.02 10.73
N ILE A 104 5.30 -1.20 11.09
CA ILE A 104 5.88 -2.44 10.56
C ILE A 104 5.67 -2.54 9.05
N LEU A 105 4.46 -2.29 8.55
CA LEU A 105 4.16 -2.33 7.11
C LEU A 105 5.01 -1.32 6.34
N ARG A 106 5.13 -0.09 6.85
CA ARG A 106 5.94 0.99 6.28
C ARG A 106 7.42 0.61 6.21
N ASP A 107 7.96 0.02 7.26
CA ASP A 107 9.35 -0.43 7.31
C ASP A 107 9.59 -1.57 6.31
N ARG A 108 8.69 -2.56 6.25
CA ARG A 108 8.76 -3.66 5.28
C ARG A 108 8.74 -3.17 3.83
N ILE A 109 7.82 -2.25 3.51
CA ILE A 109 7.73 -1.67 2.16
C ILE A 109 9.01 -0.88 1.84
N SER A 110 9.54 -0.13 2.80
CA SER A 110 10.77 0.65 2.61
C SER A 110 11.96 -0.26 2.29
N LEU A 111 12.14 -1.34 3.05
CA LEU A 111 13.21 -2.32 2.81
C LEU A 111 13.07 -3.03 1.47
N SER A 112 11.84 -3.32 1.04
CA SER A 112 11.57 -4.04 -0.21
C SER A 112 11.58 -3.15 -1.45
N ALA A 113 11.51 -1.83 -1.29
CA ALA A 113 11.48 -0.86 -2.40
C ALA A 113 12.88 -0.36 -2.80
N GLU A 114 13.91 -0.64 -2.02
CA GLU A 114 15.30 -0.33 -2.37
C GLU A 114 15.72 -1.21 -3.56
N PRO A 115 16.15 -0.63 -4.70
CA PRO A 115 16.81 -1.40 -5.73
C PRO A 115 18.18 -1.81 -5.16
N GLU A 116 18.48 -3.11 -5.20
CA GLU A 116 19.81 -3.66 -4.95
C GLU A 116 20.86 -2.87 -5.75
N THR A 117 21.48 -1.84 -5.16
CA THR A 117 22.65 -1.21 -5.73
C THR A 117 23.81 -2.18 -5.55
N ASN A 118 24.05 -2.97 -6.60
CA ASN A 118 25.28 -3.70 -6.93
C ASN A 118 26.37 -3.63 -5.85
N THR A 119 26.42 -4.64 -4.96
CA THR A 119 27.66 -4.93 -4.22
C THR A 119 28.63 -5.62 -5.17
N ALA A 120 29.32 -4.81 -5.97
CA ALA A 120 30.51 -5.21 -6.72
C ALA A 120 31.66 -4.28 -6.32
N ALA A 121 32.37 -4.64 -5.24
CA ALA A 121 33.74 -4.20 -4.99
C ALA A 121 34.41 -5.00 -3.86
N SER A 122 35.37 -5.83 -4.27
CA SER A 122 36.67 -6.12 -3.64
C SER A 122 36.75 -6.84 -2.28
N CYS A 123 37.23 -8.08 -2.34
CA CYS A 123 38.60 -8.33 -1.87
C CYS A 123 39.22 -9.51 -2.65
N ASN A 124 40.29 -9.23 -3.42
CA ASN A 124 41.14 -10.23 -4.04
C ASN A 124 42.58 -9.99 -3.55
N ILE A 125 43.09 -10.87 -2.68
CA ILE A 125 44.52 -11.15 -2.51
C ILE A 125 44.65 -12.67 -2.25
N GLN A 126 45.16 -13.39 -3.26
CA GLN A 126 45.67 -14.78 -3.22
C GLN A 126 47.12 -14.82 -2.66
N PRO A 127 47.82 -15.98 -2.51
CA PRO A 127 47.40 -17.40 -2.35
C PRO A 127 48.24 -18.18 -1.27
N GLN A 128 47.78 -19.33 -0.74
CA GLN A 128 48.66 -20.50 -0.48
C GLN A 128 47.96 -21.82 -0.06
N SER A 129 48.21 -22.86 -0.86
CA SER A 129 48.58 -24.26 -0.53
C SER A 129 47.93 -25.02 0.66
N THR A 130 47.21 -26.13 0.39
CA THR A 130 47.66 -27.56 0.51
C THR A 130 46.48 -28.56 0.66
N VAL A 131 46.23 -29.34 -0.41
CA VAL A 131 45.89 -30.81 -0.56
C VAL A 131 44.85 -31.55 0.35
N PRO A 132 44.29 -32.73 -0.06
CA PRO A 132 42.85 -33.00 -0.09
C PRO A 132 42.40 -34.22 0.78
N TYR A 133 41.09 -34.50 0.92
CA TYR A 133 40.50 -35.86 0.86
C TYR A 133 38.96 -35.85 1.09
N ASN A 134 38.23 -36.40 0.11
CA ASN A 134 36.96 -37.13 0.15
C ASN A 134 35.87 -36.81 1.20
N GLN A 135 34.72 -36.34 0.69
CA GLN A 135 33.53 -37.20 0.67
C GLN A 135 32.72 -36.93 -0.62
N VAL A 136 32.89 -37.81 -1.62
CA VAL A 136 32.02 -37.89 -2.80
C VAL A 136 30.85 -38.80 -2.44
N SER A 137 29.68 -38.42 -2.94
CA SER A 137 28.50 -39.26 -3.22
C SER A 137 27.39 -39.18 -2.19
N PHE A 138 26.40 -38.33 -2.46
CA PHE A 138 25.08 -38.85 -2.83
C PHE A 138 24.41 -37.88 -3.83
N PHE A 139 24.56 -38.24 -5.10
CA PHE A 139 23.62 -38.04 -6.20
C PHE A 139 23.04 -36.65 -6.48
N LEU A 140 23.65 -36.00 -7.48
CA LEU A 140 22.92 -35.43 -8.60
C LEU A 140 22.06 -36.53 -9.26
N VAL A 141 20.75 -36.48 -9.06
CA VAL A 141 19.73 -36.91 -10.02
C VAL A 141 18.64 -35.84 -9.94
N SER A 142 18.74 -34.81 -10.78
CA SER A 142 18.20 -34.76 -12.15
C SER A 142 16.82 -34.14 -12.14
N ASN A 143 16.68 -33.07 -12.93
CA ASN A 143 15.55 -32.76 -13.79
C ASN A 143 14.14 -32.88 -13.17
N CYS A 144 13.37 -31.80 -13.21
CA CYS A 144 12.63 -31.45 -14.42
C CYS A 144 11.68 -30.29 -14.14
N LEU A 145 11.60 -29.39 -15.14
CA LEU A 145 10.50 -28.50 -15.50
C LEU A 145 10.07 -27.39 -14.52
#